data_AF-A0A6J4U768-F1
#
_entry.id   AF-A0A6J4U768-F1
#
_cell.length_a   1.000
_cell.length_b   1.000
_cell.length_c   1.000
_cell.angle_alpha   90.00
_cell.angle_beta   90.00
_cell.angle_gamma   90.00
#
_symmetry.space_group_name_H-M   'P 1'
#
loop_
_entity.id
_entity.type
_entity.pdbx_description
1 polymer ?
#
loop_
_entity_poly.entity_id
_entity_poly.type
_entity_poly.pdbx_seq_one_letter_code
_entity_poly.pdbx_strand_id
1 'polypeptide(L)' 'MLKRDVNAALDTLTAREKLVLQLRFGLGAGHQHTLAEVGEQLQISRERVRQIENEALQKLRRLDGERLFAYHQEL' A
#
# COMPACT_ATOMS: atom_id res chain seq x y z
N MET A 1 10.63 9.28 -12.14
CA MET A 1 10.35 7.84 -12.29
C MET A 1 9.63 7.27 -11.07
N LEU A 2 10.18 7.41 -9.85
CA LEU A 2 9.58 6.91 -8.59
C LEU A 2 8.04 7.05 -8.40
N LYS A 3 7.44 8.21 -8.71
CA LYS A 3 5.97 8.38 -8.54
C LYS A 3 5.11 7.49 -9.45
N ARG A 4 5.58 7.16 -10.66
CA ARG A 4 4.85 6.26 -11.58
C ARG A 4 4.90 4.82 -11.08
N ASP A 5 6.05 4.41 -10.53
CA ASP A 5 6.25 3.05 -10.04
C ASP A 5 5.41 2.78 -8.79
N VAL A 6 5.29 3.78 -7.89
CA VAL A 6 4.40 3.71 -6.72
C VAL A 6 2.93 3.60 -7.15
N ASN A 7 2.47 4.41 -8.10
CA ASN A 7 1.08 4.33 -8.56
C ASN A 7 0.76 2.99 -9.21
N ALA A 8 1.65 2.48 -10.07
CA ALA A 8 1.49 1.17 -10.70
C ALA A 8 1.47 0.03 -9.68
N ALA A 9 2.29 0.11 -8.62
CA ALA A 9 2.28 -0.86 -7.55
C ALA A 9 1.01 -0.76 -6.68
N LEU A 10 0.49 0.45 -6.43
CA LEU A 10 -0.78 0.62 -5.73
C LEU A 10 -1.98 0.11 -6.53
N ASP A 11 -1.92 0.11 -7.87
CA ASP A 11 -2.99 -0.38 -8.74
C ASP A 11 -3.16 -1.92 -8.70
N THR A 12 -2.19 -2.66 -8.18
CA THR A 12 -2.32 -4.10 -7.94
C THR A 12 -3.03 -4.44 -6.63
N LEU A 13 -3.30 -3.44 -5.79
CA LEU A 13 -3.98 -3.60 -4.52
C LEU A 13 -5.49 -3.46 -4.70
N THR A 14 -6.25 -4.07 -3.80
CA THR A 14 -7.69 -3.80 -3.74
C THR A 14 -7.94 -2.34 -3.37
N ALA A 15 -9.12 -1.81 -3.73
CA ALA A 15 -9.49 -0.43 -3.40
C ALA A 15 -9.36 -0.13 -1.90
N ARG A 16 -9.65 -1.11 -1.04
CA ARG A 16 -9.57 -0.97 0.41
C ARG A 16 -8.12 -0.94 0.91
N GLU A 17 -7.26 -1.80 0.38
CA GLU A 17 -5.82 -1.80 0.69
C GLU A 17 -5.16 -0.50 0.23
N LYS A 18 -5.45 -0.07 -1.00
CA LYS A 18 -4.96 1.20 -1.56
C LYS A 18 -5.39 2.38 -0.70
N LEU A 19 -6.66 2.44 -0.30
CA LEU A 19 -7.18 3.50 0.57
C LEU A 19 -6.51 3.52 1.94
N VAL A 20 -6.33 2.35 2.57
CA VAL A 20 -5.61 2.24 3.86
C VAL A 20 -4.18 2.77 3.72
N LEU A 21 -3.43 2.36 2.69
CA LEU A 21 -2.08 2.86 2.47
C LEU A 21 -2.06 4.37 2.15
N GLN A 22 -3.02 4.87 1.38
CA GLN A 22 -3.12 6.30 1.06
C GLN A 22 -3.30 7.14 2.32
N LEU A 23 -4.21 6.75 3.22
CA LEU A 23 -4.45 7.45 4.48
C LEU A 23 -3.26 7.31 5.44
N ARG A 24 -2.68 6.11 5.56
CA ARG A 24 -1.58 5.83 6.51
C ARG A 24 -0.27 6.50 6.13
N PHE A 25 0.04 6.58 4.84
CA PHE A 25 1.31 7.11 4.34
C PHE A 25 1.16 8.48 3.66
N GLY A 26 -0.03 9.05 3.60
CA GLY A 26 -0.30 10.36 2.99
C GLY A 26 -0.11 10.37 1.47
N LEU A 27 -0.30 9.22 0.82
CA LEU A 27 -0.10 9.08 -0.62
C LEU A 27 -1.22 9.83 -1.35
N GLY A 28 -0.87 10.94 -2.01
CA GLY A 28 -1.79 11.79 -2.77
C GLY A 28 -2.28 13.03 -2.01
N ALA A 29 -2.67 12.88 -0.74
CA ALA A 29 -3.20 13.98 0.08
C ALA A 29 -2.14 14.69 0.95
N GLY A 30 -0.96 14.10 1.15
CA GLY A 30 0.16 14.70 1.87
C GLY A 30 0.06 14.65 3.41
N HIS A 31 -1.03 14.12 3.96
CA HIS A 31 -1.22 13.96 5.41
C HIS A 31 -1.32 12.48 5.80
N GLN A 32 -0.57 12.09 6.83
CA GLN A 32 -0.55 10.73 7.35
C GLN A 32 -1.51 10.60 8.53
N HIS A 33 -2.27 9.52 8.56
CA HIS A 33 -3.18 9.20 9.65
C HIS A 33 -2.65 8.04 10.50
N THR A 34 -2.98 8.03 11.79
CA THR A 34 -2.72 6.88 12.66
C THR A 34 -3.63 5.69 12.33
N LEU A 35 -3.26 4.47 12.74
CA LEU A 35 -4.15 3.29 12.58
C LEU A 35 -5.52 3.48 13.23
N ALA A 36 -5.58 4.26 14.32
CA ALA A 36 -6.82 4.55 15.04
C ALA A 36 -7.70 5.52 14.24
N GLU A 37 -7.14 6.62 13.74
CA GLU A 37 -7.84 7.60 12.90
C GLU A 37 -8.37 6.96 11.61
N VAL A 38 -7.56 6.13 10.95
CA VAL A 38 -8.01 5.37 9.77
C VAL A 38 -9.12 4.39 10.14
N GLY A 39 -9.04 3.77 11.32
CA GLY A 39 -10.08 2.86 11.83
C GLY A 39 -11.40 3.59 12.03
N GLU A 40 -11.36 4.77 12.65
CA GLU A 40 -12.51 5.64 12.84
C GLU A 40 -13.13 6.06 11.50
N GLN A 41 -12.31 6.55 10.56
CA GLN A 41 -12.77 7.01 9.25
C GLN A 41 -13.36 5.88 8.39
N LEU A 42 -12.83 4.67 8.50
CA LEU A 42 -13.28 3.49 7.74
C LEU A 42 -14.29 2.61 8.51
N GLN A 43 -14.72 3.04 9.70
CA GLN A 43 -15.63 2.33 10.60
C GLN A 43 -15.20 0.88 10.87
N ILE A 44 -13.91 0.66 11.13
CA ILE A 44 -13.33 -0.64 11.49
C ILE A 44 -12.35 -0.51 12.65
N SER A 45 -12.03 -1.62 13.31
CA SER A 45 -11.07 -1.60 14.40
C SER A 45 -9.67 -1.21 13.94
N ARG A 46 -8.91 -0.58 14.83
CA ARG A 46 -7.47 -0.31 14.65
C ARG A 46 -6.70 -1.56 14.21
N GLU A 47 -7.02 -2.70 14.80
CA GLU A 47 -6.39 -3.97 14.47
C GLU A 47 -6.74 -4.43 13.05
N ARG A 48 -7.98 -4.22 12.60
CA ARG A 48 -8.36 -4.52 11.22
C ARG A 48 -7.60 -3.64 10.22
N VAL A 49 -7.38 -2.37 10.53
CA VAL A 49 -6.52 -1.49 9.70
C VAL A 49 -5.10 -2.04 9.64
N ARG A 50 -4.53 -2.44 10.79
CA ARG A 50 -3.16 -3.02 10.85
C ARG A 50 -3.03 -4.28 9.99
N GLN A 51 -4.04 -5.16 10.01
CA GLN A 51 -4.06 -6.36 9.18
C GLN A 51 -4.06 -6.00 7.69
N ILE A 52 -4.95 -5.09 7.26
CA ILE A 52 -5.03 -4.65 5.86
C ILE A 52 -3.72 -3.98 5.42
N GLU A 53 -3.11 -3.15 6.27
CA GLU A 53 -1.81 -2.52 6.00
C GLU A 53 -0.73 -3.59 5.76
N ASN A 54 -0.63 -4.60 6.63
CA ASN A 54 0.36 -5.66 6.49
C ASN A 54 0.14 -6.51 5.24
N GLU A 55 -1.10 -6.89 4.94
CA GLU A 55 -1.47 -7.64 3.73
C GLU A 55 -1.08 -6.86 2.47
N ALA A 56 -1.39 -5.56 2.43
CA ALA A 56 -1.04 -4.69 1.32
C ALA A 56 0.49 -4.56 1.15
N LEU A 57 1.22 -4.30 2.24
CA LEU A 57 2.68 -4.19 2.21
C LEU A 57 3.35 -5.50 1.78
N GLN A 58 2.81 -6.65 2.20
CA GLN A 58 3.34 -7.95 1.79
C GLN A 58 3.14 -8.20 0.29
N LYS A 59 1.99 -7.81 -0.27
CA LYS A 59 1.74 -7.87 -1.72
C LYS A 59 2.73 -7.00 -2.50
N LEU A 60 2.94 -5.76 -2.05
CA LEU A 60 3.89 -4.84 -2.70
C LEU A 60 5.32 -5.39 -2.70
N ARG A 61 5.79 -5.92 -1.55
CA ARG A 61 7.13 -6.53 -1.45
C ARG A 61 7.34 -7.69 -2.42
N ARG A 62 6.31 -8.52 -2.62
CA ARG A 62 6.37 -9.64 -3.56
C ARG A 62 6.51 -9.15 -5.00
N LEU A 63 5.76 -8.12 -5.38
CA LEU A 63 5.79 -7.55 -6.72
C LEU A 63 7.15 -6.88 -7.04
N ASP A 64 7.75 -6.20 -6.06
CA ASP A 64 9.09 -5.64 -6.23
C ASP A 64 10.14 -6.75 -6.41
N GLY A 65 10.02 -7.85 -5.66
CA GLY A 65 10.86 -9.03 -5.83
C GLY A 65 10.71 -9.70 -7.20
N GLU A 66 9.48 -9.88 -7.68
CA GLU A 66 9.19 -10.44 -9.02
C GLU A 66 9.70 -9.52 -10.14
N ARG A 67 9.58 -8.19 -9.98
CA ARG A 67 10.12 -7.20 -10.92
C ARG A 67 11.65 -7.25 -10.97
N LEU A 68 12.32 -7.28 -9.82
CA LEU A 68 13.78 -7.40 -9.76
C LEU A 68 14.26 -8.71 -10.40
N PHE A 69 13.54 -9.81 -10.17
CA PHE A 69 13.84 -11.08 -10.81
C PHE A 69 13.72 -11.01 -12.34
N ALA A 70 12.67 -10.36 -12.86
CA ALA A 70 12.49 -10.16 -14.30
C ALA A 70 13.63 -9.33 -14.92
N TYR A 71 14.06 -8.23 -14.28
CA TYR A 71 15.19 -7.42 -14.74
C TYR A 71 16.51 -8.19 -14.80
N HIS A 72 16.71 -9.19 -13.92
CA HIS A 72 17.91 -10.02 -13.90
C HIS A 72 17.91 -11.14 -14.95
N GLN A 73 16.77 -11.49 -15.53
CA GLN A 73 16.68 -12.51 -16.60
C GLN A 73 16.78 -11.93 -18.01
N GLU A 74 16.66 -10.61 -18.16
CA GLU A 74 16.74 -9.90 -19.44
C GLU A 74 18.13 -9.29 -19.72
N LEU A 75 19.12 -9.55 -18.86
CA LEU A 75 20.54 -9.19 -19.01
C LEU A 75 21.41 -10.43 -19.24
#